data_AF-A0A081UEP3-F1
#
_entry.id   AF-A0A081UEP3-F1
#
_cell.length_a   1.000
_cell.length_b   1.000
_cell.length_c   1.000
_cell.angle_alpha   90.00
_cell.angle_beta   90.00
_cell.angle_gamma   90.00
#
_symmetry.space_group_name_H-M   'P 1'
#
loop_
_entity.id
_entity.type
_entity.pdbx_description
1 polymer ?
#
loop_
_entity_poly.entity_id
_entity_poly.type
_entity_poly.pdbx_seq_one_letter_code
_entity_poly.pdbx_strand_id
1 'polypeptide(L)'
;MESNINISSCKYEKFTGLKLQGSNWELNLRLSKEDIQTLNKGIKEADWSERKSIKAGTTCMSVPIYWNYEKKNNIVCIILGEDDECWDVGFVISFSDFERMITTLIE
;
A
#
# COMPACT_ATOMS: atom_id res chain seq x y z
N MET A 1 -9.37 12.19 12.42
CA MET A 1 -9.89 12.33 11.05
C MET A 1 -10.61 11.05 10.74
N GLU A 2 -11.87 11.13 10.32
CA GLU A 2 -12.60 9.95 9.85
C GLU A 2 -11.91 9.37 8.62
N SER A 3 -11.93 8.05 8.53
CA SER A 3 -11.36 7.31 7.41
C SER A 3 -12.09 7.67 6.12
N ASN A 4 -11.34 8.07 5.09
CA ASN A 4 -11.89 8.52 3.80
C ASN A 4 -11.82 7.44 2.71
N ILE A 5 -11.45 6.20 3.06
CA ILE A 5 -11.32 5.12 2.08
C ILE A 5 -12.14 3.89 2.49
N ASN A 6 -12.76 3.23 1.52
CA ASN A 6 -13.29 1.90 1.68
C ASN A 6 -12.17 0.88 1.41
N ILE A 7 -12.09 -0.14 2.26
CA ILE A 7 -11.10 -1.22 2.18
C ILE A 7 -11.86 -2.53 2.03
N SER A 8 -11.52 -3.32 1.02
CA SER A 8 -12.02 -4.69 0.88
C SER A 8 -10.92 -5.62 0.39
N SER A 9 -11.01 -6.89 0.77
CA SER A 9 -10.02 -7.92 0.43
C SER A 9 -10.69 -9.21 -0.05
N CYS A 10 -9.98 -9.97 -0.87
CA CYS A 10 -10.39 -11.30 -1.33
C CYS A 10 -9.17 -12.22 -1.36
N LYS A 11 -9.25 -13.37 -0.68
CA LYS A 11 -8.17 -14.35 -0.61
C LYS A 11 -8.20 -15.25 -1.85
N TYR A 12 -7.08 -15.33 -2.56
CA TYR A 12 -6.82 -16.30 -3.62
C TYR A 12 -5.75 -17.29 -3.17
N GLU A 13 -5.55 -18.36 -3.95
CA GLU A 13 -4.57 -19.40 -3.62
C GLU A 13 -3.14 -18.86 -3.46
N LYS A 14 -2.75 -17.86 -4.28
CA LYS A 14 -1.37 -17.34 -4.35
C LYS A 14 -1.18 -15.93 -3.79
N PHE A 15 -2.25 -15.17 -3.58
CA PHE A 15 -2.21 -13.78 -3.16
C PHE A 15 -3.53 -13.36 -2.53
N THR A 16 -3.53 -12.23 -1.82
CA THR A 16 -4.73 -11.52 -1.40
C THR A 16 -4.95 -10.34 -2.33
N GLY A 17 -6.11 -10.30 -2.99
CA GLY A 17 -6.57 -9.11 -3.69
C GLY A 17 -7.01 -8.07 -2.68
N LEU A 18 -6.49 -6.86 -2.80
CA LEU A 18 -6.84 -5.70 -1.98
C LEU A 18 -7.43 -4.62 -2.87
N LYS A 19 -8.56 -4.06 -2.45
CA LYS A 19 -9.14 -2.86 -3.04
C LYS A 19 -9.14 -1.73 -2.00
N LEU A 20 -8.56 -0.61 -2.40
CA LEU A 20 -8.65 0.67 -1.70
C LEU A 20 -9.46 1.62 -2.57
N GLN A 21 -10.49 2.25 -2.00
CA GLN A 21 -11.39 3.12 -2.75
C GLN A 21 -11.61 4.42 -2.00
N GLY A 22 -11.16 5.54 -2.59
CA GLY A 22 -11.48 6.89 -2.13
C GLY A 22 -12.76 7.43 -2.77
N SER A 23 -13.00 8.74 -2.62
CA SER A 23 -14.21 9.40 -3.15
C SER A 23 -14.29 9.42 -4.68
N ASN A 24 -13.15 9.47 -5.36
CA ASN A 24 -13.05 9.58 -6.82
C ASN A 24 -11.99 8.66 -7.44
N TRP A 25 -11.45 7.72 -6.67
CA TRP A 25 -10.41 6.81 -7.12
C TRP A 25 -10.58 5.41 -6.54
N GLU A 26 -10.07 4.43 -7.27
CA GLU A 26 -9.98 3.04 -6.82
C GLU A 26 -8.60 2.49 -7.21
N LEU A 27 -7.99 1.77 -6.27
CA LEU A 27 -6.73 1.09 -6.45
C LEU A 27 -6.89 -0.40 -6.11
N ASN A 28 -6.60 -1.26 -7.07
CA ASN A 28 -6.66 -2.71 -6.91
C ASN A 28 -5.25 -3.31 -6.94
N LEU A 29 -4.89 -4.01 -5.87
CA LEU A 29 -3.56 -4.54 -5.63
C LEU A 29 -3.63 -6.04 -5.38
N ARG A 30 -2.53 -6.74 -5.64
CA ARG A 30 -2.31 -8.15 -5.30
C ARG A 30 -1.11 -8.21 -4.37
N LEU A 31 -1.32 -8.71 -3.16
CA LEU A 31 -0.29 -8.83 -2.13
C LEU A 31 -0.11 -10.30 -1.77
N SER A 32 1.12 -10.79 -1.79
CA SER A 32 1.46 -12.07 -1.19
C SER A 32 1.41 -12.00 0.34
N LYS A 33 1.45 -13.16 1.01
CA LYS A 33 1.54 -13.20 2.48
C LYS A 33 2.83 -12.53 2.98
N GLU A 34 3.92 -12.68 2.24
CA GLU A 34 5.20 -12.06 2.57
C GLU A 34 5.15 -10.54 2.42
N ASP A 35 4.51 -10.02 1.36
CA ASP A 35 4.27 -8.59 1.18
C ASP A 35 3.54 -7.98 2.38
N ILE A 36 2.46 -8.62 2.83
CA ILE A 36 1.66 -8.16 3.97
C ILE A 36 2.52 -8.12 5.26
N GLN A 37 3.34 -9.15 5.48
CA GLN A 37 4.23 -9.20 6.64
C GLN A 37 5.32 -8.14 6.60
N THR A 38 5.92 -7.92 5.42
CA THR A 38 6.94 -6.90 5.20
C THR A 38 6.36 -5.51 5.44
N LEU A 39 5.17 -5.22 4.92
CA LEU A 39 4.47 -3.95 5.14
C LEU A 39 4.13 -3.75 6.63
N ASN A 40 3.54 -4.75 7.29
CA ASN A 40 3.16 -4.65 8.70
C ASN A 40 4.35 -4.32 9.62
N LYS A 41 5.52 -4.91 9.35
CA LYS A 41 6.72 -4.73 10.18
C LYS A 41 7.55 -3.52 9.80
N GLY A 42 7.68 -3.26 8.50
CA GLY A 42 8.72 -2.37 7.96
C GLY A 42 8.25 -0.97 7.59
N ILE A 43 6.94 -0.71 7.46
CA ILE A 43 6.48 0.53 6.82
C ILE A 43 7.00 1.81 7.51
N LYS A 44 7.13 1.81 8.84
CA LYS A 44 7.61 2.98 9.60
C LYS A 44 9.09 3.30 9.37
N GLU A 45 9.85 2.36 8.82
CA GLU A 45 11.27 2.51 8.49
C GLU A 45 11.48 2.90 7.01
N ALA A 46 10.42 2.84 6.20
CA ALA A 46 10.45 3.17 4.77
C ALA A 46 10.26 4.68 4.55
N ASP A 47 11.17 5.51 5.06
CA ASP A 47 11.08 6.97 4.93
C ASP A 47 11.51 7.45 3.53
N TRP A 48 10.59 8.11 2.82
CA TRP A 48 10.87 8.69 1.50
C TRP A 48 11.98 9.74 1.52
N SER A 49 12.08 10.52 2.60
CA SER A 49 13.15 11.54 2.73
C SER A 49 14.55 10.92 2.83
N GLU A 50 14.62 9.64 3.20
CA GLU A 50 15.83 8.82 3.20
C GLU A 50 15.98 7.96 1.94
N ARG A 51 15.13 8.17 0.92
CA ARG A 51 15.02 7.34 -0.30
C ARG A 51 14.80 5.86 0.02
N LYS A 52 13.97 5.57 1.01
CA LYS A 52 13.60 4.21 1.38
C LYS A 52 12.16 3.93 0.96
N SER A 53 11.98 2.79 0.30
CA SER A 53 10.68 2.26 -0.06
C SER A 53 10.64 0.75 0.19
N ILE A 54 9.43 0.22 0.35
CA ILE A 54 9.17 -1.22 0.37
C ILE A 54 8.53 -1.59 -0.95
N LYS A 55 9.17 -2.44 -1.73
CA LYS A 55 8.54 -3.10 -2.87
C LYS A 55 7.65 -4.24 -2.36
N ALA A 56 6.34 -4.07 -2.46
CA ALA A 56 5.39 -5.07 -1.96
C ALA A 56 4.10 -5.07 -2.79
N GLY A 57 3.83 -6.21 -3.43
CA GLY A 57 2.67 -6.42 -4.27
C GLY A 57 2.80 -5.90 -5.71
N THR A 58 1.76 -6.21 -6.49
CA THR A 58 1.66 -5.83 -7.90
C THR A 58 0.21 -5.55 -8.30
N THR A 59 0.00 -4.86 -9.42
CA THR A 59 -1.32 -4.78 -10.06
C THR A 59 -1.66 -6.06 -10.84
N CYS A 60 -2.86 -6.12 -11.43
CA CYS A 60 -3.22 -7.25 -12.31
C CYS A 60 -2.36 -7.37 -13.58
N MET A 61 -1.72 -6.27 -13.98
CA MET A 61 -0.80 -6.17 -15.12
C MET A 61 0.67 -6.33 -14.70
N SER A 62 0.93 -6.83 -13.48
CA SER A 62 2.27 -7.02 -12.93
C SER A 62 3.09 -5.74 -12.75
N VAL A 63 2.44 -4.57 -12.70
CA VAL A 63 3.11 -3.31 -12.36
C VAL A 63 3.51 -3.36 -10.89
N PRO A 64 4.79 -3.16 -10.54
CA PRO A 64 5.25 -3.14 -9.17
C PRO A 64 4.63 -2.02 -8.33
N ILE A 65 4.56 -2.26 -7.02
CA ILE A 65 4.06 -1.28 -6.05
C ILE A 65 5.15 -1.03 -5.01
N TYR A 66 5.39 0.25 -4.75
CA TYR A 66 6.34 0.74 -3.77
C TYR A 66 5.61 1.54 -2.69
N TRP A 67 5.97 1.30 -1.44
CA TRP A 67 5.34 1.91 -0.28
C TRP A 67 6.36 2.71 0.50
N ASN A 68 6.00 3.91 0.93
CA ASN A 68 6.82 4.70 1.85
C ASN A 68 5.95 5.38 2.90
N TYR A 69 6.56 5.74 4.02
CA TYR A 69 5.96 6.43 5.14
C TYR A 69 6.55 7.83 5.27
N GLU A 70 5.67 8.81 5.42
CA GLU A 70 6.05 10.19 5.62
C GLU A 70 5.60 10.61 7.03
N LYS A 71 6.59 10.80 7.91
CA LYS A 71 6.38 10.96 9.35
C LYS A 71 5.72 12.29 9.74
N LYS A 72 5.94 13.38 8.99
CA LYS A 72 5.46 14.72 9.34
C LYS A 72 3.94 14.81 9.26
N ASN A 73 3.34 14.25 8.21
CA ASN A 73 1.90 14.23 8.01
C ASN A 73 1.26 12.89 8.41
N ASN A 74 2.07 11.92 8.81
CA ASN A 74 1.64 10.59 9.23
C ASN A 74 0.80 9.88 8.14
N ILE A 75 1.38 9.82 6.94
CA ILE A 75 0.75 9.26 5.74
C ILE A 75 1.60 8.13 5.17
N VAL A 76 0.96 7.25 4.42
CA VAL A 76 1.61 6.22 3.60
C VAL A 76 1.38 6.57 2.14
N CYS A 77 2.46 6.65 1.37
CA CYS A 77 2.39 6.80 -0.07
C CYS A 77 2.45 5.42 -0.72
N ILE A 78 1.60 5.19 -1.72
CA ILE A 78 1.51 3.98 -2.52
C ILE A 78 1.82 4.38 -3.95
N ILE A 79 2.90 3.87 -4.49
CA ILE A 79 3.47 4.33 -5.75
C ILE A 79 3.54 3.16 -6.73
N LEU A 80 3.08 3.37 -7.96
CA LEU A 80 3.04 2.37 -9.02
C LEU A 80 3.95 2.83 -10.16
N GLY A 81 4.84 1.95 -10.61
CA GLY A 81 5.76 2.25 -11.70
C GLY A 81 6.86 1.22 -11.83
N GLU A 82 7.83 1.51 -12.70
CA GLU A 82 9.00 0.66 -12.95
C GLU A 82 9.87 0.56 -11.68
N ASP A 83 10.15 1.70 -11.07
CA ASP A 83 10.87 1.82 -9.80
C ASP A 83 10.19 2.85 -8.86
N ASP A 84 10.80 3.05 -7.69
CA ASP A 84 10.31 3.97 -6.66
C ASP A 84 10.61 5.45 -6.94
N GLU A 85 11.33 5.79 -8.02
CA GLU A 85 11.69 7.14 -8.42
C GLU A 85 11.00 7.61 -9.73
N CYS A 86 10.69 6.68 -10.63
CA CYS A 86 10.14 6.88 -11.98
C CYS A 86 8.71 6.31 -12.07
N TRP A 87 7.84 6.79 -11.20
CA TRP A 87 6.49 6.25 -11.06
C TRP A 87 5.46 6.92 -11.98
N ASP A 88 4.46 6.12 -12.37
CA ASP A 88 3.35 6.56 -13.23
C ASP A 88 2.22 7.20 -12.42
N VAL A 89 1.90 6.59 -11.27
CA VAL A 89 0.81 7.03 -10.39
C VAL A 89 1.19 6.88 -8.91
N GLY A 90 0.79 7.86 -8.10
CA GLY A 90 0.94 7.86 -6.66
C GLY A 90 -0.39 8.09 -5.93
N PHE A 91 -0.60 7.36 -4.84
CA PHE A 91 -1.74 7.51 -3.94
C PHE A 91 -1.23 7.80 -2.53
N VAL A 92 -2.03 8.53 -1.75
CA VAL A 92 -1.72 8.84 -0.37
C VAL A 92 -2.90 8.41 0.50
N ILE A 93 -2.60 7.65 1.54
CA ILE A 93 -3.57 7.27 2.58
C ILE A 93 -3.05 7.67 3.95
N SER A 94 -3.96 7.87 4.90
CA SER A 94 -3.55 8.10 6.29
C SER A 94 -2.87 6.86 6.87
N PHE A 95 -1.96 7.03 7.84
CA PHE A 95 -1.37 5.87 8.51
C PHE A 95 -2.42 5.02 9.24
N SER A 96 -3.49 5.64 9.78
CA SER A 96 -4.62 4.90 10.37
C SER A 96 -5.37 4.03 9.35
N ASP A 97 -5.50 4.51 8.11
CA ASP A 97 -6.10 3.71 7.03
C ASP A 97 -5.20 2.54 6.65
N PHE A 98 -3.88 2.75 6.63
CA PHE A 98 -2.91 1.69 6.44
C PHE A 98 -2.99 0.64 7.55
N GLU A 99 -3.10 1.03 8.83
CA GLU A 99 -3.25 0.08 9.94
C GLU A 99 -4.52 -0.76 9.78
N ARG A 100 -5.65 -0.12 9.46
CA ARG A 100 -6.91 -0.82 9.19
C ARG A 100 -6.79 -1.77 8.00
N MET A 101 -6.10 -1.36 6.93
CA MET A 101 -5.79 -2.20 5.77
C MET A 101 -5.02 -3.45 6.20
N ILE A 102 -3.96 -3.31 6.99
CA ILE A 102 -3.16 -4.45 7.46
C ILE A 102 -3.99 -5.40 8.31
N THR A 103 -4.83 -4.88 9.23
CA THR A 103 -5.75 -5.71 10.01
C THR A 103 -6.68 -6.53 9.11
N THR A 104 -7.32 -5.90 8.12
CA THR A 104 -8.21 -6.57 7.15
C THR A 104 -7.50 -7.61 6.27
N LEU A 105 -6.19 -7.51 6.10
CA LEU A 105 -5.39 -8.46 5.31
C LEU A 105 -4.89 -9.66 6.13
N ILE A 106 -4.77 -9.50 7.45
CA ILE A 106 -4.30 -10.55 8.37
C ILE A 106 -5.46 -11.44 8.84
N GLU A 107 -6.65 -10.86 9.03
CA GLU A 107 -7.90 -11.59 9.32
C GLU A 107 -8.32 -12.50 8.15
#